data_AF-A0A0K2VHF9-F1
#
_entry.id   AF-A0A0K2VHF9-F1
#
_cell.length_a   1.000
_cell.length_b   1.000
_cell.length_c   1.000
_cell.angle_alpha   90.00
_cell.angle_beta   90.00
_cell.angle_gamma   90.00
#
_symmetry.space_group_name_H-M   'P 1'
#
loop_
_entity.id
_entity.type
_entity.pdbx_description
1 polymer ?
#
loop_
_entity_poly.entity_id
_entity_poly.type
_entity_poly.pdbx_seq_one_letter_code
_entity_poly.pdbx_strand_id
1 'polypeptide(L)' 'GRQKSVCLCSLCSCIFTQSGNLNRHIQGVHEKIKQYHCSACSSSFAQSGHLKTHIQSVHVKIKKYHCSACSSSFA' A
#
# COMPACT_ATOMS: atom_id res chain seq x y z
N GLY A 1 -4.13 5.40 28.77
CA GLY A 1 -3.77 5.88 27.42
C GLY A 1 -2.65 5.04 26.86
N ARG A 2 -2.72 4.59 25.59
CA ARG A 2 -1.58 3.90 24.95
C ARG A 2 -0.45 4.92 24.75
N GLN A 3 0.70 4.69 25.36
CA GLN A 3 1.91 5.43 25.03
C GLN A 3 2.21 5.18 23.54
N LYS A 4 2.29 6.25 22.75
CA LYS A 4 2.66 6.17 21.33
C LYS A 4 4.17 6.01 21.25
N SER A 5 4.65 4.77 21.25
CA SER A 5 6.05 4.47 20.94
C SER A 5 6.34 4.88 19.49
N VAL A 6 7.39 5.68 19.30
CA VAL A 6 7.87 6.11 17.99
C VAL A 6 8.74 5.01 17.40
N CYS A 7 8.49 4.62 16.14
CA CYS A 7 9.27 3.61 15.42
C CYS A 7 10.08 4.29 14.31
N LEU A 8 11.40 4.33 14.47
CA LEU A 8 12.33 4.96 13.54
C LEU A 8 12.86 3.95 12.53
N CYS A 9 12.97 4.33 11.26
CA CYS A 9 13.74 3.53 10.31
C CYS A 9 15.24 3.70 10.55
N SER A 10 16.00 2.60 10.52
CA SER A 10 17.46 2.63 10.63
C SER A 10 18.17 2.93 9.32
N LEU A 11 17.46 2.84 8.19
CA LEU A 11 18.01 2.99 6.84
C LEU A 11 17.66 4.34 6.19
N CYS A 12 16.75 5.10 6.80
CA CYS A 12 16.36 6.44 6.37
C CYS A 12 15.73 7.24 7.52
N SER A 13 15.44 8.53 7.31
CA SER A 13 14.87 9.40 8.34
C SER A 13 13.34 9.27 8.52
N CYS A 14 12.71 8.23 7.97
CA CYS A 14 11.26 8.04 8.10
C CYS A 14 10.87 7.60 9.52
N ILE A 15 9.77 8.18 10.00
CA ILE A 15 9.21 7.93 11.35
C ILE A 15 7.81 7.34 11.22
N PHE A 16 7.53 6.31 12.02
CA PHE A 16 6.26 5.62 12.04
C PHE A 16 5.68 5.58 13.45
N THR A 17 4.36 5.54 13.54
CA THR A 17 3.61 5.45 14.81
C THR A 17 3.34 4.00 15.25
N GLN A 18 3.67 3.02 14.41
CA GLN A 18 3.43 1.60 14.65
C GLN A 18 4.59 0.79 14.06
N SER A 19 5.06 -0.22 14.80
CA SER A 19 6.15 -1.11 14.39
C SER A 19 5.82 -1.90 13.11
N GLY A 20 4.57 -2.32 12.96
CA GLY A 20 4.11 -3.01 11.73
C GLY A 20 4.24 -2.15 10.48
N ASN A 21 4.03 -0.83 10.59
CA ASN A 21 4.22 0.09 9.47
C ASN A 21 5.69 0.26 9.13
N LEU A 22 6.56 0.36 10.15
CA LEU A 22 8.00 0.42 9.95
C LEU A 22 8.52 -0.85 9.26
N ASN A 23 8.11 -2.03 9.72
CA ASN A 23 8.54 -3.31 9.12
C ASN A 23 8.14 -3.38 7.63
N ARG A 24 6.87 -3.10 7.33
CA ARG A 24 6.38 -3.04 5.95
C ARG A 24 7.12 -2.02 5.08
N HIS A 25 7.51 -0.89 5.66
CA HIS A 25 8.33 0.10 4.97
C HIS A 25 9.72 -0.46 4.64
N ILE A 26 10.40 -1.09 5.61
CA ILE A 26 11.73 -1.70 5.38
C ILE A 26 11.64 -2.76 4.27
N GLN A 27 10.71 -3.71 4.40
CA GLN A 27 10.54 -4.78 3.43
C GLN A 27 10.23 -4.25 2.02
N GLY A 28 9.31 -3.29 1.89
CA GLY A 28 8.89 -2.80 0.58
C GLY A 28 9.85 -1.79 -0.05
N VAL A 29 10.45 -0.89 0.75
CA VAL A 29 11.23 0.25 0.25
C VAL A 29 12.71 -0.07 0.21
N HIS A 30 13.26 -0.74 1.22
CA HIS A 30 14.68 -1.01 1.31
C HIS A 30 15.04 -2.40 0.77
N GLU A 31 14.29 -3.43 1.16
CA GLU A 31 14.56 -4.81 0.72
C GLU A 31 13.88 -5.17 -0.61
N LYS A 32 12.97 -4.30 -1.09
CA LYS A 32 12.20 -4.47 -2.34
C LYS A 32 11.38 -5.77 -2.38
N ILE A 33 11.01 -6.32 -1.23
CA ILE A 33 10.19 -7.52 -1.12
C ILE A 33 8.76 -7.19 -1.56
N LYS A 34 8.24 -8.00 -2.49
CA LYS A 34 6.87 -7.88 -3.03
C LYS A 34 6.12 -9.20 -2.86
N GLN A 35 5.65 -9.47 -1.65
CA GLN A 35 5.03 -10.75 -1.28
C GLN A 35 3.67 -11.01 -1.96
N TYR A 36 3.03 -9.96 -2.49
CA TYR A 36 1.68 -10.04 -3.01
C TYR A 36 1.70 -10.04 -4.54
N HIS A 37 1.55 -11.21 -5.13
CA HIS A 37 1.58 -11.40 -6.58
C HIS A 37 0.17 -11.34 -7.18
N CYS A 38 0.04 -10.69 -8.32
CA CYS A 38 -1.18 -10.76 -9.11
C CYS A 38 -1.26 -12.12 -9.79
N SER A 39 -2.41 -12.80 -9.69
CA SER A 39 -2.63 -14.09 -10.36
C SER A 39 -2.93 -13.94 -11.85
N ALA A 40 -3.30 -12.74 -12.30
CA ALA A 40 -3.70 -12.47 -13.68
C ALA A 40 -2.59 -11.82 -14.54
N CYS A 41 -1.48 -11.37 -13.94
CA CYS A 41 -0.33 -10.81 -14.65
C CYS A 41 0.95 -10.88 -13.81
N SER A 42 2.10 -10.53 -14.38
CA SER A 42 3.40 -10.59 -13.69
C SER A 42 3.64 -9.49 -12.65
N SER A 43 2.63 -8.67 -12.31
CA SER A 43 2.79 -7.59 -11.33
C SER A 43 2.83 -8.12 -9.89
N SER A 44 3.66 -7.50 -9.05
CA SER A 44 3.73 -7.80 -7.61
C SER A 44 3.85 -6.53 -6.78
N PHE A 45 3.40 -6.63 -5.52
CA PHE A 45 3.24 -5.51 -4.61
C PHE A 45 3.78 -5.86 -3.21
N ALA A 46 4.27 -4.84 -2.51
CA ALA A 46 4.71 -4.96 -1.12
C ALA A 46 3.54 -5.02 -0.11
N GLN A 47 2.32 -4.65 -0.54
CA GLN A 47 1.14 -4.61 0.34
C GLN A 47 -0.08 -5.24 -0.33
N SER A 48 -0.86 -6.00 0.44
CA SER A 48 -2.11 -6.63 -0.01
C SER A 48 -3.15 -5.61 -0.48
N GLY A 49 -3.25 -4.46 0.19
CA GLY A 49 -4.15 -3.38 -0.21
C GLY A 49 -3.85 -2.86 -1.61
N HIS A 50 -2.57 -2.72 -1.96
CA HIS A 50 -2.15 -2.29 -3.29
C HIS A 50 -2.47 -3.35 -4.36
N LEU A 51 -2.24 -4.63 -4.07
CA LEU A 51 -2.66 -5.72 -4.96
C LEU A 51 -4.18 -5.71 -5.20
N LYS A 52 -4.97 -5.55 -4.13
CA LYS A 52 -6.44 -5.48 -4.23
C LYS A 52 -6.88 -4.33 -5.12
N THR A 53 -6.33 -3.13 -4.90
CA THR A 53 -6.64 -1.96 -5.74
C THR A 53 -6.21 -2.21 -7.19
N HIS A 54 -5.03 -2.77 -7.43
CA HIS A 54 -4.57 -3.14 -8.77
C HIS A 54 -5.53 -4.09 -9.47
N ILE A 55 -5.96 -5.16 -8.82
CA ILE A 55 -6.91 -6.11 -9.41
C ILE A 55 -8.21 -5.39 -9.78
N GLN A 56 -8.74 -4.60 -8.84
CA GLN A 56 -10.01 -3.91 -9.04
C GLN A 56 -9.95 -2.86 -10.15
N SER A 57 -8.86 -2.08 -10.24
CA SER A 57 -8.73 -1.00 -11.22
C SER A 57 -8.27 -1.48 -12.59
N VAL A 58 -7.37 -2.46 -12.65
CA VAL A 58 -6.71 -2.89 -13.90
C VAL A 58 -7.47 -4.05 -14.54
N HIS A 59 -7.88 -5.05 -13.75
CA HIS A 59 -8.50 -6.27 -14.29
C HIS A 59 -10.02 -6.21 -14.25
N VAL A 60 -10.62 -5.71 -13.17
CA VAL A 60 -12.09 -5.64 -13.02
C VAL A 60 -12.66 -4.30 -13.51
N LYS A 61 -11.83 -3.26 -13.65
CA LYS A 61 -12.23 -1.89 -14.03
C LYS A 61 -13.27 -1.23 -13.10
N ILE A 62 -13.27 -1.59 -11.81
CA ILE A 62 -14.10 -0.95 -10.79
C ILE A 62 -13.58 0.47 -10.52
N LYS A 63 -14.48 1.45 -10.58
CA LYS A 63 -14.24 2.83 -10.14
C LYS A 63 -14.96 3.07 -8.82
N LYS A 64 -14.21 3.16 -7.72
CA LYS A 64 -14.78 3.22 -6.36
C LYS A 64 -15.16 4.62 -5.92
N TYR A 65 -14.48 5.61 -6.45
CA TYR A 65 -14.59 6.97 -5.99
C TYR A 65 -15.32 7.78 -7.04
N HIS A 66 -16.37 8.46 -6.62
CA HIS A 66 -17.18 9.30 -7.48
C HIS A 66 -17.03 10.75 -7.04
N CYS A 67 -16.63 11.62 -7.96
CA CYS A 67 -16.63 13.06 -7.75
C CYS A 67 -18.04 13.60 -8.03
N SER A 68 -18.75 14.06 -7.00
CA SER A 68 -20.06 14.68 -7.15
C SER A 68 -20.02 16.03 -7.87
N ALA A 69 -18.87 16.73 -7.86
CA ALA A 69 -18.73 18.05 -8.48
C ALA A 69 -18.53 18.00 -10.01
N CYS A 70 -17.96 16.92 -10.55
CA CYS A 70 -17.68 16.80 -11.99
C CYS A 70 -18.11 15.46 -12.59
N SER A 71 -18.95 14.70 -11.89
CA SER A 71 -19.49 13.37 -12.30
C SER A 71 -18.45 12.33 -12.73
N SER A 72 -17.18 12.57 -12.39
CA SER A 72 -16.06 11.72 -12.79
C SER A 72 -15.84 10.63 -11.77
N SER A 73 -15.60 9.41 -12.25
CA SER A 73 -15.32 8.26 -11.39
C SER A 73 -13.88 7.79 -11.55
N PHE A 74 -13.21 7.52 -10.43
CA PHE A 74 -11.83 7.04 -10.35
C PHE A 74 -11.71 5.79 -9.47
N ALA A 75 -10.65 5.02 -9.72
CA ALA A 75 -10.42 3.73 -9.09
C ALA A 75 -9.70 3.85 -7.74
#